data_AF-A0A0V0GRG2-F1
#
_entry.id   AF-A0A0V0GRG2-F1
#
_cell.length_a   1.000
_cell.length_b   1.000
_cell.length_c   1.000
_cell.angle_alpha   90.00
_cell.angle_beta   90.00
_cell.angle_gamma   90.00
#
_symmetry.space_group_name_H-M   'P 1'
#
loop_
_entity.id
_entity.type
_entity.pdbx_description
1 polymer ?
#
loop_
_entity_poly.entity_id
_entity_poly.type
_entity_poly.pdbx_seq_one_letter_code
_entity_poly.pdbx_strand_id
1 'polypeptide(L)'
;MGLIGTLKIVSYLGDAKTTKHLPSSQKSNYEEALELLETSMNSCKQLPLPLIMFYDELALTLKKKSLHPAIVEWTSKHVGDFESKFLCDLDGGGAYGQRLILWFGRRLMDEPRRRHISYMSQYLA
;
A
#
# COMPACT_ATOMS: atom_id res chain seq x y z
N MET A 1 15.43 1.27 11.99
CA MET A 1 14.92 1.78 10.69
C MET A 1 13.53 2.38 10.93
N GLY A 2 13.22 3.53 10.34
CA GLY A 2 11.87 4.11 10.43
C GLY A 2 10.89 3.40 9.49
N LEU A 3 9.60 3.47 9.81
CA LEU A 3 8.49 2.87 9.07
C LEU A 3 8.53 3.16 7.55
N ILE A 4 8.78 4.41 7.17
CA ILE A 4 8.91 4.84 5.77
C ILE A 4 10.07 4.12 5.08
N GLY A 5 11.20 3.99 5.77
CA GLY A 5 12.38 3.31 5.24
C GLY A 5 12.11 1.83 5.00
N THR A 6 11.42 1.17 5.92
CA THR A 6 11.06 -0.24 5.77
C THR A 6 10.12 -0.46 4.59
N LEU A 7 9.09 0.38 4.43
CA LEU A 7 8.16 0.27 3.29
C LEU A 7 8.83 0.55 1.94
N LYS A 8 9.84 1.42 1.88
CA LYS A 8 10.66 1.60 0.67
C LYS A 8 11.46 0.35 0.31
N ILE A 9 11.97 -0.38 1.30
CA ILE A 9 12.66 -1.67 1.06
C ILE A 9 11.66 -2.70 0.56
N VAL A 10 10.48 -2.82 1.18
CA VAL A 10 9.39 -3.69 0.71
C VAL A 10 9.00 -3.32 -0.74
N SER A 11 8.92 -2.03 -1.07
CA SER A 11 8.65 -1.53 -2.41
C SER A 11 9.73 -1.91 -3.44
N TYR A 12 10.97 -2.10 -3.00
CA TYR A 12 12.08 -2.49 -3.85
C TYR A 12 12.14 -4.00 -4.06
N LEU A 13 12.04 -4.76 -2.97
CA LEU A 13 12.07 -6.23 -2.97
C LEU A 13 10.82 -6.84 -3.63
N GLY A 14 9.67 -6.24 -3.38
CA GLY A 14 8.38 -6.67 -3.92
C GLY A 14 8.06 -6.15 -5.32
N ASP A 15 8.96 -5.41 -5.97
CA ASP A 15 8.73 -4.83 -7.29
C ASP A 15 8.66 -5.93 -8.36
N ALA A 16 7.50 -6.04 -9.02
CA ALA A 16 7.26 -7.07 -10.04
C ALA A 16 8.19 -6.93 -11.25
N LYS A 17 8.84 -5.77 -11.45
CA LYS A 17 9.76 -5.51 -12.56
C LYS A 17 11.21 -5.93 -12.25
N THR A 18 11.57 -6.05 -10.98
CA THR A 18 12.95 -6.29 -10.52
C THR A 18 13.33 -7.78 -10.51
N THR A 19 12.36 -8.67 -10.68
CA THR A 19 12.52 -10.14 -10.73
C THR A 19 13.36 -10.65 -11.92
N LYS A 20 13.77 -9.78 -12.84
CA LYS A 20 14.55 -10.17 -14.04
C LYS A 20 16.04 -10.41 -13.79
N HIS A 21 16.60 -10.14 -12.60
CA HIS A 21 18.05 -9.99 -12.45
C HIS A 21 18.76 -10.72 -11.29
N LEU A 22 18.13 -11.64 -10.56
CA LEU A 22 18.75 -12.26 -9.37
C LEU A 22 18.83 -13.81 -9.43
N PRO A 23 19.97 -14.42 -9.05
CA PRO A 23 20.17 -15.87 -9.10
C PRO A 23 19.26 -16.64 -8.12
N SER A 24 18.77 -17.78 -8.58
CA SER A 24 17.64 -18.57 -8.07
C SER A 24 17.87 -19.36 -6.75
N SER A 25 18.72 -18.87 -5.84
CA SER A 25 19.14 -19.64 -4.63
C SER A 25 18.77 -18.96 -3.30
N GLN A 26 18.31 -17.71 -3.32
CA GLN A 26 17.88 -17.00 -2.12
C GLN A 26 16.35 -17.11 -1.94
N LYS A 27 15.90 -17.07 -0.67
CA LYS A 27 14.49 -16.88 -0.32
C LYS A 27 13.90 -15.79 -1.23
N SER A 28 12.75 -16.04 -1.82
CA SER A 28 12.24 -15.17 -2.88
C SER A 28 12.12 -13.73 -2.36
N ASN A 29 12.56 -12.73 -3.12
CA ASN A 29 12.59 -11.33 -2.65
C ASN A 29 11.22 -10.86 -2.12
N TYR A 30 10.12 -11.37 -2.68
CA TYR A 30 8.77 -11.03 -2.20
C TYR A 30 8.43 -11.67 -0.85
N GLU A 31 9.01 -12.82 -0.51
CA GLU A 31 8.80 -13.51 0.76
C GLU A 31 9.54 -12.79 1.89
N GLU A 32 10.77 -12.34 1.64
CA GLU A 32 11.48 -11.45 2.58
C GLU A 32 10.74 -10.11 2.75
N ALA A 33 10.19 -9.57 1.66
CA ALA A 33 9.36 -8.36 1.72
C ALA A 33 8.10 -8.57 2.59
N LEU A 34 7.46 -9.74 2.50
CA LEU A 34 6.29 -10.09 3.32
C LEU A 34 6.65 -10.20 4.81
N GLU A 35 7.75 -10.86 5.15
CA GLU A 35 8.21 -10.98 6.54
C GLU A 35 8.55 -9.61 7.16
N LEU A 36 9.21 -8.75 6.38
CA LEU A 36 9.49 -7.37 6.81
C LEU A 36 8.20 -6.58 7.02
N LEU A 37 7.22 -6.75 6.13
CA LEU A 37 5.93 -6.08 6.21
C LEU A 37 5.13 -6.54 7.44
N GLU A 38 5.08 -7.84 7.70
CA GLU A 38 4.44 -8.43 8.87
C GLU A 38 5.09 -7.97 10.18
N THR A 39 6.43 -8.02 10.25
CA THR A 39 7.19 -7.57 11.42
C THR A 39 6.94 -6.08 11.70
N SER A 40 6.90 -5.27 10.65
CA SER A 40 6.62 -3.83 10.75
C SER A 40 5.20 -3.56 11.23
N MET A 41 4.22 -4.25 10.67
CA MET A 41 2.83 -4.14 11.11
C MET A 41 2.68 -4.54 12.58
N ASN A 42 3.23 -5.69 12.98
CA ASN A 42 3.16 -6.17 14.36
C ASN A 42 3.79 -5.19 15.36
N SER A 43 4.88 -4.53 14.96
CA SER A 43 5.50 -3.46 15.75
C SER A 43 4.60 -2.22 15.86
N CYS A 44 3.83 -1.90 14.82
CA CYS A 44 2.92 -0.75 14.81
C CYS A 44 1.58 -1.01 15.51
N LYS A 45 1.15 -2.27 15.65
CA LYS A 45 -0.17 -2.64 16.21
C LYS A 45 -0.42 -2.17 17.65
N GLN A 46 0.64 -1.93 18.42
CA GLN A 46 0.58 -1.52 19.82
C GLN A 46 0.01 -0.11 20.02
N LEU A 47 0.18 0.78 19.04
CA LEU A 47 -0.25 2.17 19.13
C LEU A 47 -1.09 2.56 17.89
N PRO A 48 -2.23 3.27 18.06
CA PRO A 48 -3.08 3.67 16.94
C PRO A 48 -2.36 4.52 15.87
N LEU A 49 -1.56 5.49 16.30
CA LEU A 49 -0.93 6.47 15.40
C LEU A 49 0.12 5.84 14.46
N PRO A 50 1.11 5.04 14.94
CA PRO A 50 2.02 4.31 14.07
C PRO A 50 1.32 3.36 13.09
N LEU A 51 0.22 2.73 13.52
CA LEU A 51 -0.56 1.83 12.67
C LEU A 51 -1.25 2.60 11.53
N ILE A 52 -1.83 3.77 11.80
CA ILE A 52 -2.41 4.63 10.76
C ILE A 52 -1.33 5.09 9.77
N MET A 53 -0.16 5.53 10.26
CA MET A 53 0.95 5.93 9.40
C MET A 53 1.49 4.76 8.56
N PHE A 54 1.46 3.54 9.10
CA PHE A 54 1.81 2.32 8.37
C PHE A 54 0.91 2.10 7.16
N TYR A 55 -0.41 2.13 7.38
CA TYR A 55 -1.36 1.95 6.29
C TYR A 55 -1.35 3.09 5.26
N ASP A 56 -1.15 4.34 5.68
CA ASP A 56 -1.02 5.47 4.75
C ASP A 56 0.17 5.28 3.81
N GLU A 57 1.34 4.94 4.36
CA GLU A 57 2.53 4.81 3.53
C GLU A 57 2.55 3.50 2.72
N LEU A 58 1.87 2.45 3.20
CA LEU A 58 1.64 1.23 2.42
C LEU A 58 0.73 1.52 1.22
N ALA A 59 -0.35 2.28 1.40
CA ALA A 59 -1.24 2.70 0.31
C ALA A 59 -0.50 3.56 -0.72
N LEU A 60 0.34 4.50 -0.27
CA LEU A 60 1.20 5.29 -1.16
C LEU A 60 2.20 4.44 -1.93
N THR A 61 2.72 3.37 -1.31
CA THR A 61 3.64 2.43 -1.96
C THR A 61 2.94 1.63 -3.07
N LEU A 62 1.77 1.08 -2.77
CA LEU A 62 0.93 0.35 -3.74
C LEU A 62 0.48 1.24 -4.90
N LYS A 63 0.21 2.53 -4.64
CA LYS A 63 -0.14 3.50 -5.69
C LYS A 63 1.03 3.83 -6.62
N LYS A 64 2.26 3.88 -6.08
CA LYS A 64 3.45 4.27 -6.86
C LYS A 64 4.03 3.13 -7.69
N LYS A 65 3.88 1.88 -7.24
CA LYS A 65 4.53 0.71 -7.86
C LYS A 65 3.61 -0.49 -7.92
N SER A 66 3.73 -1.24 -9.02
CA SER A 66 3.14 -2.57 -9.14
C SER A 66 3.97 -3.57 -8.33
N LEU A 67 3.46 -3.92 -7.15
CA LEU A 67 4.08 -4.94 -6.30
C LEU A 67 3.65 -6.36 -6.72
N HIS A 68 4.37 -7.35 -6.21
CA HIS A 68 4.05 -8.77 -6.38
C HIS A 68 2.62 -9.08 -5.85
N PRO A 69 1.82 -9.89 -6.56
CA PRO A 69 0.42 -10.18 -6.17
C PRO A 69 0.26 -10.66 -4.73
N ALA A 70 1.21 -11.47 -4.22
CA ALA A 70 1.17 -11.95 -2.84
C ALA A 70 1.20 -10.81 -1.79
N ILE A 71 1.90 -9.71 -2.08
CA ILE A 71 1.96 -8.53 -1.19
C ILE A 71 0.63 -7.77 -1.23
N VAL A 72 0.00 -7.70 -2.41
CA VAL A 72 -1.32 -7.08 -2.59
C VAL A 72 -2.40 -7.88 -1.84
N GLU A 73 -2.37 -9.21 -1.99
CA GLU A 73 -3.28 -10.12 -1.28
C GLU A 73 -3.10 -9.99 0.23
N TRP A 74 -1.87 -10.04 0.73
CA TRP A 74 -1.56 -9.83 2.14
C TRP A 74 -2.12 -8.51 2.66
N THR A 75 -1.94 -7.43 1.89
CA THR A 75 -2.46 -6.10 2.26
C THR A 75 -3.98 -6.11 2.33
N SER A 76 -4.65 -6.71 1.35
CA SER A 76 -6.11 -6.79 1.31
C SER A 76 -6.69 -7.48 2.55
N LYS A 77 -6.04 -8.56 3.02
CA LYS A 77 -6.44 -9.28 4.24
C LYS A 77 -6.35 -8.40 5.48
N HIS A 78 -5.31 -7.58 5.59
CA HIS A 78 -5.08 -6.72 6.75
C HIS A 78 -5.79 -5.37 6.70
N VAL A 79 -6.43 -5.00 5.58
CA VAL A 79 -7.30 -3.82 5.51
C VAL A 79 -8.60 -4.05 6.27
N GLY A 80 -9.17 -5.26 6.25
CA GLY A 80 -10.37 -5.57 7.06
C GLY A 80 -10.13 -5.40 8.57
N ASP A 81 -8.94 -5.73 9.06
CA ASP A 81 -8.53 -5.48 10.45
C ASP A 81 -8.49 -3.97 10.76
N PHE A 82 -8.10 -3.14 9.78
CA PHE A 82 -8.11 -1.69 9.91
C PHE A 82 -9.54 -1.15 9.96
N GLU A 83 -10.40 -1.57 9.03
CA GLU A 83 -11.81 -1.16 9.02
C GLU A 83 -12.50 -1.51 10.35
N SER A 84 -12.30 -2.73 10.83
CA SER A 84 -12.91 -3.13 12.10
C SER A 84 -12.38 -2.39 13.33
N LYS A 85 -11.11 -1.96 13.31
CA LYS A 85 -10.48 -1.28 14.44
C LYS A 85 -10.69 0.23 14.46
N PHE A 86 -10.81 0.86 13.30
CA PHE A 86 -10.85 2.32 13.16
C PHE A 86 -12.16 2.86 12.59
N LEU A 87 -12.97 2.01 11.97
CA LEU A 87 -14.17 2.41 11.22
C LEU A 87 -15.45 1.70 11.68
N CYS A 88 -15.39 0.71 12.58
CA CYS A 88 -16.56 -0.01 13.11
C CYS A 88 -17.59 0.90 13.82
N ASP A 89 -17.15 2.00 14.42
CA ASP A 89 -18.01 2.97 15.10
C ASP A 89 -18.78 3.89 14.13
N LEU A 90 -18.42 3.84 12.85
CA LEU A 90 -19.00 4.68 11.80
C LEU A 90 -20.26 4.12 11.18
N ASP A 91 -20.58 2.86 11.48
CA ASP A 91 -21.86 2.25 11.13
C ASP A 91 -23.04 2.87 11.90
N GLY A 92 -22.79 3.78 12.86
CA GLY A 92 -23.83 4.38 13.69
C GLY A 92 -23.72 5.88 14.06
N GLY A 93 -22.63 6.61 13.79
CA GLY A 93 -22.58 8.02 14.21
C GLY A 93 -21.39 8.87 13.79
N GLY A 94 -21.66 9.89 12.97
CA GLY A 94 -20.91 11.15 12.95
C GLY A 94 -19.93 11.39 11.79
N ALA A 95 -19.81 12.67 11.41
CA ALA A 95 -19.04 13.19 10.27
C ALA A 95 -17.53 12.89 10.27
N TYR A 96 -16.97 12.34 11.36
CA TYR A 96 -15.52 12.14 11.51
C TYR A 96 -14.99 10.91 10.82
N GLY A 97 -15.74 9.82 10.76
CA GLY A 97 -15.25 8.65 10.03
C GLY A 97 -15.76 8.50 8.62
N GLN A 98 -16.83 9.22 8.24
CA GLN A 98 -17.02 9.55 6.83
C GLN A 98 -15.78 10.29 6.30
N ARG A 99 -15.09 11.11 7.12
CA ARG A 99 -13.83 11.76 6.73
C ARG A 99 -12.67 10.78 6.55
N LEU A 100 -12.52 9.76 7.39
CA LEU A 100 -11.47 8.73 7.23
C LEU A 100 -11.73 7.82 6.03
N ILE A 101 -12.97 7.36 5.83
CA ILE A 101 -13.37 6.57 4.66
C ILE A 101 -13.24 7.42 3.38
N LEU A 102 -13.67 8.69 3.39
CA LEU A 102 -13.47 9.60 2.26
C LEU A 102 -12.00 9.98 2.05
N TRP A 103 -11.17 9.97 3.09
CA TRP A 103 -9.73 10.24 2.98
C TRP A 103 -9.00 9.03 2.39
N PHE A 104 -9.31 7.81 2.87
CA PHE A 104 -8.78 6.56 2.33
C PHE A 104 -9.30 6.32 0.90
N GLY A 105 -10.60 6.52 0.69
CA GLY A 105 -11.28 6.44 -0.61
C GLY A 105 -10.79 7.48 -1.61
N ARG A 106 -10.61 8.75 -1.25
CA ARG A 106 -9.99 9.75 -2.15
C ARG A 106 -8.54 9.45 -2.45
N ARG A 107 -7.78 8.89 -1.50
CA ARG A 107 -6.36 8.55 -1.70
C ARG A 107 -6.18 7.35 -2.64
N LEU A 108 -7.06 6.34 -2.53
CA LEU A 108 -7.11 5.14 -3.39
C LEU A 108 -7.79 5.37 -4.76
N MET A 109 -8.84 6.20 -4.84
CA MET A 109 -9.60 6.46 -6.08
C MET A 109 -9.11 7.66 -6.90
N ASP A 110 -8.08 8.40 -6.45
CA ASP A 110 -7.40 9.39 -7.31
C ASP A 110 -6.52 8.67 -8.35
N GLU A 111 -7.17 8.06 -9.34
CA GLU A 111 -6.62 7.60 -10.63
C GLU A 111 -6.79 8.74 -11.65
N PRO A 112 -5.87 8.94 -12.63
CA PRO A 112 -5.54 10.24 -13.16
C PRO A 112 -6.51 10.65 -14.27
N ARG A 113 -7.62 11.30 -13.92
CA ARG A 113 -8.44 12.03 -14.90
C ARG A 113 -7.83 13.39 -15.29
N ARG A 114 -6.51 13.46 -15.44
CA ARG A 114 -5.83 14.66 -15.95
C ARG A 114 -4.46 14.46 -16.62
N ARG A 115 -4.23 13.32 -17.31
CA ARG A 115 -3.13 13.20 -18.31
C ARG A 115 -3.47 12.26 -19.48
N HIS A 116 -4.67 12.43 -20.06
CA HIS A 116 -5.03 11.79 -21.33
C HIS A 116 -5.54 12.81 -22.35
N ILE A 117 -4.80 13.91 -22.51
CA ILE A 117 -4.84 14.73 -23.73
C ILE A 117 -3.41 15.23 -23.91
N SER A 118 -2.58 14.54 -24.70
CA SER A 118 -1.38 15.08 -25.41
C SER A 118 -0.39 13.99 -25.91
N TYR A 119 -0.77 12.71 -26.04
CA TYR A 119 0.14 11.69 -26.63
C TYR A 119 -0.48 10.85 -27.76
N MET A 120 -1.58 11.31 -28.37
CA MET A 120 -2.20 10.69 -29.56
C MET A 120 -2.40 11.68 -30.72
N SER A 121 -1.59 12.76 -30.76
CA SER A 121 -1.56 13.74 -31.87
C SER A 121 -0.16 13.88 -32.48
N GLN A 122 0.66 12.82 -32.46
CA GLN A 122 1.97 12.78 -33.13
C GLN A 122 2.20 11.52 -33.98
N TYR A 123 1.15 10.72 -34.26
CA TYR A 123 1.24 9.54 -35.14
C TYR A 123 0.18 9.56 -36.26
N LEU A 124 -0.36 10.73 -36.58
CA LEU A 124 -1.19 10.98 -37.77
C LEU A 124 -0.75 12.31 -38.40
N ALA A 125 0.41 12.26 -39.04
CA ALA A 125 0.82 13.14 -40.14
C ALA A 125 1.98 12.46 -40.87
#